data_AF-A0AA35RW80-F1
#
_entry.id   AF-A0AA35RW80-F1
#
_cell.length_a   1.000
_cell.length_b   1.000
_cell.length_c   1.000
_cell.angle_alpha   90.00
_cell.angle_beta   90.00
_cell.angle_gamma   90.00
#
_symmetry.space_group_name_H-M   'P 1'
#
loop_
_entity.id
_entity.type
_entity.pdbx_description
1 polymer ?
#
loop_
_entity_poly.entity_id
_entity_poly.type
_entity_poly.pdbx_seq_one_letter_code
_entity_poly.pdbx_strand_id
1 'polypeptide(L)' 'MSDLGSEDMEDQGPNLGSYEGGRNEAGERHGQGKALLPNGDRYDGDYICGQRYGKVCA' A
#
# COMPACT_ATOMS: atom_id res chain seq x y z
N MET A 1 -0.18 40.26 -3.54
CA MET A 1 -0.55 39.67 -4.84
C MET A 1 -0.17 38.21 -4.78
N SER A 2 -1.09 37.37 -5.23
CA SER A 2 -1.17 35.94 -4.97
C SER A 2 -0.30 35.17 -5.96
N ASP A 3 0.61 34.33 -5.46
CA ASP A 3 1.02 33.09 -6.12
C ASP A 3 1.74 32.22 -5.08
N LEU A 4 0.94 31.62 -4.18
CA LEU A 4 1.36 30.47 -3.38
C LEU A 4 1.29 29.23 -4.28
N GLY A 5 2.24 29.13 -5.22
CA GLY A 5 2.55 27.87 -5.89
C GLY A 5 3.51 27.07 -5.02
N SER A 6 3.09 26.77 -3.79
CA SER A 6 3.80 25.89 -2.87
C SER A 6 3.91 24.51 -3.52
N GLU A 7 5.11 24.19 -4.01
CA GLU A 7 5.93 23.10 -3.48
C GLU A 7 5.29 21.71 -3.46
N ASP A 8 5.93 20.80 -4.18
CA ASP A 8 5.87 19.36 -4.00
C ASP A 8 4.56 18.64 -4.28
N MET A 9 4.41 18.34 -5.57
CA MET A 9 3.77 17.12 -6.06
C MET A 9 4.64 15.88 -5.72
N GLU A 10 5.18 15.80 -4.51
CA GLU A 10 5.79 14.58 -3.98
C GLU A 10 4.66 13.69 -3.51
N ASP A 11 4.18 12.87 -4.45
CA ASP A 11 3.88 11.44 -4.30
C ASP A 11 3.88 10.92 -2.84
N GLN A 12 3.01 11.45 -2.00
CA GLN A 12 2.56 10.73 -0.82
C GLN A 12 1.60 9.69 -1.36
N GLY A 13 2.18 8.65 -1.98
CA GLY A 13 1.48 7.46 -2.44
C GLY A 13 0.48 7.06 -1.34
N PRO A 14 -0.77 6.76 -1.71
CA PRO A 14 -1.92 6.79 -0.82
C PRO A 14 -1.55 6.00 0.42
N ASN A 15 -1.43 6.68 1.56
CA ASN A 15 -0.85 6.19 2.82
C ASN A 15 -1.33 4.75 3.09
N LEU A 16 -0.60 3.75 2.59
CA LEU A 16 -1.13 2.40 2.43
C LEU A 16 -0.96 1.59 3.71
N GLY A 17 -0.73 2.32 4.80
CA GLY A 17 -0.03 1.97 6.02
C GLY A 17 1.17 1.03 5.85
N SER A 18 1.73 0.63 6.98
CA SER A 18 2.91 -0.22 7.02
C SER A 18 2.57 -1.63 6.54
N TYR A 19 3.37 -2.18 5.63
CA TYR A 19 3.24 -3.57 5.19
C TYR A 19 4.40 -4.43 5.71
N GLU A 20 4.05 -5.50 6.40
CA GLU A 20 4.95 -6.54 6.88
C GLU A 20 4.71 -7.83 6.09
N GLY A 21 5.60 -8.17 5.17
CA GLY A 21 5.46 -9.37 4.35
C GLY A 21 6.49 -9.45 3.23
N GLY A 22 6.30 -10.45 2.36
CA GLY A 22 7.14 -10.65 1.19
C GLY A 22 6.99 -9.52 0.16
N ARG A 23 8.09 -9.24 -0.55
CA ARG A 23 8.06 -8.37 -1.74
C ARG A 23 8.59 -9.13 -2.94
N ASN A 24 8.04 -8.84 -4.11
CA ASN A 24 8.56 -9.38 -5.37
C ASN A 24 9.81 -8.62 -5.82
N GLU A 25 10.42 -9.05 -6.92
CA GLU A 25 11.61 -8.42 -7.52
C GLU A 25 11.36 -6.97 -7.97
N ALA A 26 10.10 -6.61 -8.24
CA ALA A 26 9.69 -5.24 -8.56
C ALA A 26 9.51 -4.35 -7.30
N GLY A 27 9.68 -4.91 -6.10
CA GLY A 27 9.51 -4.19 -4.83
C GLY A 27 8.05 -4.03 -4.40
N GLU A 28 7.11 -4.64 -5.11
CA GLU A 28 5.69 -4.66 -4.79
C GLU A 28 5.38 -5.72 -3.72
N ARG A 29 4.30 -5.52 -2.98
CA ARG A 29 3.84 -6.47 -1.98
C ARG A 29 3.39 -7.78 -2.63
N HIS A 30 3.88 -8.90 -2.13
CA HIS A 30 3.61 -10.21 -2.70
C HIS A 30 3.66 -11.34 -1.65
N GLY A 31 2.79 -12.33 -1.80
CA GLY A 31 2.63 -13.44 -0.86
C GLY A 31 1.92 -13.01 0.43
N GLN A 32 1.97 -13.87 1.45
CA GLN A 32 1.37 -13.57 2.75
C GLN A 32 2.02 -12.34 3.38
N GLY A 33 1.18 -11.40 3.80
CA GLY A 33 1.64 -10.27 4.58
C GLY A 33 0.51 -9.54 5.30
N LYS A 34 0.91 -8.66 6.20
CA LYS A 34 0.02 -7.85 7.01
C LYS A 34 0.18 -6.40 6.59
N ALA A 35 -0.88 -5.75 6.13
CA ALA A 35 -0.87 -4.29 5.99
C ALA A 35 -1.66 -3.65 7.12
N LEU A 36 -1.07 -2.64 7.72
CA LEU A 36 -1.82 -1.64 8.45
C LEU A 36 -2.49 -0.74 7.42
N LEU A 37 -3.78 -0.49 7.57
CA LEU A 37 -4.51 0.46 6.74
C LEU A 37 -4.47 1.84 7.44
N PRO A 38 -4.62 2.93 6.67
CA PRO A 38 -4.65 4.28 7.24
C PRO A 38 -5.85 4.51 8.17
N ASN A 39 -6.89 3.68 8.09
CA ASN A 39 -8.03 3.72 9.00
C ASN A 39 -7.75 3.03 10.36
N GLY A 40 -6.55 2.48 10.57
CA GLY A 40 -6.17 1.73 11.77
C GLY A 40 -6.52 0.24 11.73
N ASP A 41 -7.20 -0.23 10.67
CA ASP A 41 -7.45 -1.66 10.50
C ASP A 41 -6.18 -2.39 10.07
N ARG A 42 -6.10 -3.67 10.40
CA ARG A 42 -5.02 -4.54 9.94
C ARG A 42 -5.59 -5.57 8.99
N TYR A 43 -5.10 -5.57 7.76
CA TYR A 43 -5.36 -6.63 6.80
C TYR A 43 -4.29 -7.70 6.92
N ASP A 44 -4.71 -8.93 7.16
CA ASP A 44 -3.88 -10.13 7.15
C ASP A 44 -4.34 -11.00 5.98
N GLY A 45 -3.48 -11.17 4.97
CA GLY A 45 -3.85 -11.93 3.78
C GLY A 45 -2.73 -12.00 2.74
N ASP A 46 -3.04 -12.61 1.60
CA ASP A 46 -2.11 -12.72 0.49
C ASP A 46 -2.09 -11.43 -0.33
N TYR A 47 -0.93 -11.08 -0.87
CA TYR A 47 -0.75 -9.97 -1.80
C TYR A 47 -0.27 -10.49 -3.14
N ILE A 48 -0.79 -9.94 -4.23
CA ILE A 48 -0.35 -10.23 -5.59
C ILE A 48 -0.20 -8.91 -6.33
N CYS A 49 1.00 -8.66 -6.87
CA CYS A 49 1.34 -7.42 -7.60
C CYS A 49 0.90 -6.14 -6.86
N GLY A 50 1.23 -6.04 -5.57
CA GLY A 50 0.91 -4.87 -4.74
C GLY A 50 -0.54 -4.78 -4.24
N GLN A 51 -1.43 -5.64 -4.73
CA GLN A 51 -2.87 -5.65 -4.40
C GLN A 51 -3.20 -6.74 -3.38
N ARG A 52 -4.21 -6.47 -2.54
CA ARG A 52 -4.75 -7.41 -1.55
C ARG A 52 -5.50 -8.52 -2.29
N TYR A 53 -4.97 -9.73 -2.23
CA TYR A 53 -5.60 -10.93 -2.76
C TYR A 53 -6.35 -11.65 -1.64
N GLY A 54 -7.61 -11.25 -1.42
CA GLY A 54 -8.52 -12.00 -0.57
C GLY A 54 -9.01 -13.22 -1.33
N LYS A 55 -8.73 -14.43 -0.84
CA LYS A 55 -9.35 -15.65 -1.36
C LYS A 55 -10.88 -15.53 -1.29
N VAL A 56 -11.49 -15.26 -2.43
CA VAL A 56 -12.57 -16.12 -2.94
C VAL A 56 -12.39 -16.23 -4.46
N CYS A 57 -11.47 -17.09 -4.88
CA CYS A 57 -11.67 -17.76 -6.16
C CYS A 57 -12.41 -19.04 -5.81
N ALA A 58 -13.71 -19.07 -6.13
CA ALA A 58 -14.42 -20.32 -6.32
C ALA A 58 -13.91 -21.01 -7.60
#